data_AF-A0AAU6QMS3-F1
#
_entry.id   AF-A0AAU6QMS3-F1
#
_cell.length_a   1.000
_cell.length_b   1.000
_cell.length_c   1.000
_cell.angle_alpha   90.00
_cell.angle_beta   90.00
_cell.angle_gamma   90.00
#
_symmetry.space_group_name_H-M   'P 1'
#
loop_
_entity.id
_entity.type
_entity.pdbx_description
1 polymer ?
#
loop_
_entity_poly.entity_id
_entity_poly.type
_entity_poly.pdbx_seq_one_letter_code
_entity_poly.pdbx_strand_id
1 'polypeptide(L)'
;MNIFNRNRSSLSEAEATIQELLSLPEFLDHRNRIEARKVAKRVEVRRQLDTVDERHEAPIKAALVKESKLADQISTLREELDNLNNEMRDAQLALFSVRQVREKEFFDLQKTLYDSRDLRIDEFQIQLNAVRDSLRNQLRFQTEIVGKNEWINTPIFADRSNFDEISTGVGLADKALATLQKMPLEPLTRAEISERLTGMSSTIAPICRKLGIAWPVINDDGEVQLAASFAHEQAPELPGKIDKKADRQMARRLA
;
A
#
# COMPACT_ATOMS: atom_id res chain seq x y z
N MET A 1 73.98 49.31 -32.43
CA MET A 1 74.38 48.67 -31.15
C MET A 1 75.46 49.55 -30.54
N ASN A 2 75.39 50.20 -29.37
CA ASN A 2 74.58 50.09 -28.16
C ASN A 2 73.96 51.46 -27.81
N ILE A 3 72.63 51.53 -27.77
CA ILE A 3 71.87 52.78 -27.54
C ILE A 3 71.42 52.92 -26.06
N PHE A 4 71.78 51.98 -25.18
CA PHE A 4 71.33 51.97 -23.77
C PHE A 4 72.36 52.48 -22.73
N ASN A 5 73.46 53.11 -23.16
CA ASN A 5 74.45 53.72 -22.25
C ASN A 5 74.23 55.22 -22.00
N ARG A 6 73.04 55.75 -22.28
CA ARG A 6 72.79 57.21 -22.28
C ARG A 6 72.00 57.79 -21.11
N ASN A 7 71.64 57.02 -20.07
CA ASN A 7 70.91 57.55 -18.92
C ASN A 7 71.46 57.15 -17.53
N ARG A 8 72.63 56.51 -17.40
CA ARG A 8 73.20 56.21 -16.06
C ARG A 8 73.81 57.44 -15.37
N SER A 9 74.38 58.38 -16.12
CA SER A 9 74.90 59.64 -15.56
C SER A 9 73.78 60.62 -15.22
N SER A 10 72.73 60.72 -16.05
CA SER A 10 71.56 61.54 -15.76
C SER A 10 70.68 60.95 -14.65
N LEU A 11 70.63 59.63 -14.49
CA LEU A 11 70.07 58.97 -13.31
C LEU A 11 70.92 59.24 -12.07
N SER A 12 72.26 59.18 -12.16
CA SER A 12 73.14 59.50 -11.02
C SER A 12 73.08 60.96 -10.59
N GLU A 13 72.95 61.90 -11.52
CA GLU A 13 72.76 63.32 -11.23
C GLU A 13 71.34 63.60 -10.72
N ALA A 14 70.31 62.99 -11.32
CA ALA A 14 68.95 63.07 -10.82
C ALA A 14 68.79 62.41 -9.44
N GLU A 15 69.48 61.30 -9.17
CA GLU A 15 69.55 60.63 -7.87
C GLU A 15 70.31 61.49 -6.86
N ALA A 16 71.40 62.15 -7.26
CA ALA A 16 72.11 63.11 -6.41
C ALA A 16 71.23 64.33 -6.10
N THR A 17 70.49 64.84 -7.09
CA THR A 17 69.55 65.96 -6.92
C THR A 17 68.36 65.55 -6.05
N ILE A 18 67.85 64.33 -6.20
CA ILE A 18 66.81 63.77 -5.33
C ILE A 18 67.34 63.59 -3.91
N GLN A 19 68.58 63.13 -3.72
CA GLN A 19 69.21 63.02 -2.39
C GLN A 19 69.46 64.40 -1.76
N GLU A 20 69.84 65.39 -2.55
CA GLU A 20 69.99 66.78 -2.11
C GLU A 20 68.62 67.37 -1.71
N LEU A 21 67.58 67.16 -2.51
CA LEU A 21 66.20 67.55 -2.18
C LEU A 21 65.66 66.82 -0.94
N LEU A 22 66.00 65.55 -0.74
CA LEU A 22 65.60 64.76 0.44
C LEU A 22 66.39 65.12 1.70
N SER A 23 67.56 65.78 1.56
CA SER A 23 68.36 66.30 2.67
C SER A 23 68.08 67.77 2.96
N LEU A 24 67.19 68.43 2.20
CA LEU A 24 66.69 69.75 2.54
C LEU A 24 65.95 69.73 3.89
N PRO A 25 66.12 70.78 4.72
CA PRO A 25 65.51 70.85 6.05
C PRO A 25 63.99 70.65 6.04
N GLU A 26 63.30 71.19 5.03
CA GLU A 26 61.84 71.12 4.90
C GLU A 26 61.33 69.67 4.66
N PHE A 27 62.07 68.89 3.87
CA PHE A 27 61.74 67.48 3.60
C PHE A 27 62.06 66.59 4.80
N LEU A 28 63.17 66.87 5.49
CA LEU A 28 63.51 66.18 6.75
C LEU A 28 62.45 66.46 7.82
N ASP A 29 61.99 67.69 7.96
CA ASP A 29 60.88 68.05 8.86
C ASP A 29 59.58 67.34 8.50
N HIS A 30 59.24 67.29 7.21
CA HIS A 30 58.04 66.57 6.75
C HIS A 30 58.13 65.06 7.05
N ARG A 31 59.29 64.45 6.80
CA ARG A 31 59.58 63.04 7.11
C ARG A 31 59.51 62.79 8.61
N ASN A 32 60.12 63.65 9.43
CA ASN A 32 60.08 63.56 10.89
C ASN A 32 58.64 63.67 11.42
N ARG A 33 57.80 64.53 10.83
CA ARG A 33 56.36 64.61 11.17
C ARG A 33 55.60 63.34 10.81
N ILE A 34 55.89 62.72 9.66
CA ILE A 34 55.28 61.44 9.26
C ILE A 34 55.73 60.31 10.19
N GLU A 35 57.03 60.23 10.50
CA GLU A 35 57.59 59.24 11.41
C GLU A 35 57.01 59.40 12.81
N ALA A 36 56.93 60.62 13.35
CA ALA A 36 56.29 60.91 14.63
C ALA A 36 54.82 60.45 14.67
N ARG A 37 54.03 60.69 13.61
CA ARG A 37 52.65 60.20 13.51
C ARG A 37 52.56 58.68 13.48
N LYS A 38 53.46 58.01 12.74
CA LYS A 38 53.52 56.54 12.68
C LYS A 38 53.92 55.94 14.03
N VAL A 39 54.87 56.55 14.72
CA VAL A 39 55.29 56.15 16.07
C VAL A 39 54.14 56.34 17.07
N ALA A 40 53.46 57.49 17.05
CA ALA A 40 52.30 57.74 17.91
C ALA A 40 51.20 56.68 17.68
N LYS A 41 50.88 56.36 16.42
CA LYS A 41 49.92 55.30 16.09
C LYS A 41 50.37 53.92 16.56
N ARG A 42 51.67 53.60 16.45
CA ARG A 42 52.21 52.33 16.98
C ARG A 42 52.10 52.24 18.49
N VAL A 43 52.35 53.32 19.21
CA VAL A 43 52.19 53.38 20.68
C VAL A 43 50.73 53.20 21.08
N GLU A 44 49.80 53.84 20.37
CA GLU A 44 48.36 53.69 20.59
C GLU A 44 47.90 52.24 20.37
N VAL A 45 48.26 51.65 19.23
CA VAL A 45 47.91 50.26 18.91
C VAL A 45 48.55 49.29 19.89
N ARG A 46 49.79 49.56 20.35
CA ARG A 46 50.43 48.74 21.37
C ARG A 46 49.67 48.78 22.69
N ARG A 47 49.24 49.96 23.13
CA ARG A 47 48.39 50.11 24.34
C ARG A 47 47.04 49.40 24.19
N GLN A 48 46.44 49.46 23.00
CA GLN A 48 45.20 48.70 22.72
C GLN A 48 45.46 47.19 22.79
N LEU A 49 46.59 46.72 22.25
CA LEU A 49 47.00 45.32 22.27
C LEU A 49 47.24 44.83 23.71
N ASP A 50 47.98 45.59 24.51
CA ASP A 50 48.30 45.24 25.91
C ASP A 50 47.05 45.16 26.80
N THR A 51 45.92 45.75 26.39
CA THR A 51 44.63 45.72 27.12
C THR A 51 43.58 44.77 26.50
N VAL A 52 43.93 44.01 25.44
CA VAL A 52 42.99 43.05 24.83
C VAL A 52 42.63 41.94 25.83
N ASP A 53 43.64 41.36 26.48
CA ASP A 53 43.45 40.23 27.38
C ASP A 53 42.55 40.62 28.56
N GLU A 54 42.83 41.77 29.20
CA GLU A 54 42.00 42.30 30.30
C GLU A 54 40.53 42.52 29.89
N ARG A 55 40.30 42.99 28.66
CA ARG A 55 38.94 43.25 28.13
C ARG A 55 38.16 41.97 27.84
N HIS A 56 38.83 40.87 27.50
CA HIS A 56 38.18 39.66 27.01
C HIS A 56 38.30 38.45 27.95
N GLU A 57 39.22 38.45 28.91
CA GLU A 57 39.43 37.30 29.80
C GLU A 57 38.21 36.99 30.68
N ALA A 58 37.56 38.01 31.26
CA ALA A 58 36.36 37.83 32.07
C ALA A 58 35.16 37.25 31.28
N PRO A 59 34.76 37.80 30.12
CA PRO A 59 33.68 37.21 29.33
C PRO A 59 34.05 35.84 28.75
N ILE A 60 35.33 35.58 28.41
CA ILE A 60 35.80 34.24 27.99
C ILE A 60 35.62 33.25 29.15
N LYS A 61 36.07 33.57 30.36
CA LYS A 61 35.88 32.70 31.54
C LYS A 61 34.40 32.45 31.83
N ALA A 62 33.56 33.48 31.75
CA ALA A 62 32.11 33.33 31.95
C ALA A 62 31.47 32.42 30.88
N ALA A 63 31.90 32.55 29.61
CA ALA A 63 31.43 31.68 28.53
C ALA A 63 31.86 30.22 28.75
N LEU A 64 33.10 29.97 29.16
CA LEU A 64 33.61 28.62 29.47
C LEU A 64 32.86 27.96 30.64
N VAL A 65 32.52 28.72 31.70
CA VAL A 65 31.69 28.22 32.80
C VAL A 65 30.27 27.89 32.34
N LYS A 66 29.71 28.69 31.43
CA LYS A 66 28.39 28.41 30.87
C LYS A 66 28.43 27.17 29.95
N GLU A 67 29.46 27.05 29.13
CA GLU A 67 29.67 25.92 28.23
C GLU A 67 29.79 24.61 29.01
N SER A 68 30.65 24.56 30.03
CA SER A 68 30.80 23.38 30.89
C SER A 68 29.47 22.96 31.55
N LYS A 69 28.73 23.91 32.13
CA LYS A 69 27.39 23.61 32.69
C LYS A 69 26.41 23.05 31.67
N LEU A 70 26.40 23.59 30.45
CA LEU A 70 25.55 23.09 29.37
C LEU A 70 25.99 21.71 28.91
N ALA A 71 27.30 21.44 28.87
CA ALA A 71 27.84 20.12 28.53
C ALA A 71 27.40 19.06 29.54
N ASP A 72 27.43 19.37 30.84
CA ASP A 72 26.93 18.48 31.91
C ASP A 72 25.41 18.24 31.82
N GLN A 73 24.65 19.27 31.45
CA GLN A 73 23.21 19.12 31.19
C GLN A 73 22.93 18.24 29.97
N ILE A 74 23.75 18.36 28.92
CA ILE A 74 23.60 17.51 27.73
C ILE A 74 23.96 16.06 28.03
N SER A 75 24.99 15.78 28.85
CA SER A 75 25.34 14.41 29.22
C SER A 75 24.24 13.74 30.04
N THR A 76 23.70 14.42 31.05
CA THR A 76 22.58 13.92 31.86
C THR A 76 21.32 13.66 31.03
N LEU A 77 20.93 14.57 30.14
CA LEU A 77 19.79 14.37 29.24
C LEU A 77 20.00 13.20 28.26
N ARG A 78 21.25 12.93 27.84
CA ARG A 78 21.56 11.77 26.99
C ARG A 78 21.41 10.47 27.76
N GLU A 79 21.89 10.41 29.00
CA GLU A 79 21.71 9.24 29.86
C GLU A 79 20.22 8.98 30.14
N GLU A 80 19.43 10.01 30.42
CA GLU A 80 17.98 9.89 30.59
C GLU A 80 17.29 9.38 29.32
N LEU A 81 17.67 9.91 28.14
CA LEU A 81 17.13 9.48 26.86
C LEU A 81 17.49 8.01 26.55
N ASP A 82 18.71 7.59 26.86
CA ASP A 82 19.14 6.21 26.69
C ASP A 82 18.38 5.26 27.62
N ASN A 83 18.15 5.65 28.88
CA ASN A 83 17.32 4.89 29.81
C ASN A 83 15.88 4.77 29.32
N LEU A 84 15.25 5.88 28.90
CA LEU A 84 13.90 5.86 28.35
C LEU A 84 13.79 5.02 27.07
N ASN A 85 14.82 5.03 26.21
CA ASN A 85 14.87 4.18 25.03
C ASN A 85 14.94 2.69 25.40
N ASN A 86 15.71 2.33 26.43
CA ASN A 86 15.79 0.96 26.92
C ASN A 86 14.45 0.53 27.53
N GLU A 87 13.82 1.35 28.36
CA GLU A 87 12.49 1.09 28.91
C GLU A 87 11.44 0.93 27.81
N MET A 88 11.47 1.77 26.78
CA MET A 88 10.57 1.66 25.63
C MET A 88 10.79 0.34 24.88
N ARG A 89 12.04 -0.07 24.65
CA ARG A 89 12.35 -1.36 24.02
C ARG A 89 11.84 -2.52 24.84
N ASP A 90 12.05 -2.50 26.15
CA ASP A 90 11.57 -3.54 27.06
C ASP A 90 10.04 -3.61 27.06
N ALA A 91 9.37 -2.45 27.09
CA ALA A 91 7.91 -2.38 27.00
C ALA A 91 7.39 -2.91 25.65
N GLN A 92 8.08 -2.63 24.54
CA GLN A 92 7.74 -3.16 23.22
C GLN A 92 7.90 -4.68 23.16
N LEU A 93 8.98 -5.23 23.71
CA LEU A 93 9.21 -6.67 23.80
C LEU A 93 8.16 -7.35 24.68
N ALA A 94 7.84 -6.76 25.84
CA ALA A 94 6.78 -7.25 26.71
C ALA A 94 5.42 -7.26 25.99
N LEU A 95 5.04 -6.17 25.33
CA LEU A 95 3.81 -6.08 24.56
C LEU A 95 3.76 -7.12 23.43
N PHE A 96 4.85 -7.29 22.70
CA PHE A 96 4.96 -8.29 21.64
C PHE A 96 4.75 -9.71 22.18
N SER A 97 5.41 -10.05 23.30
CA SER A 97 5.28 -11.38 23.92
C SER A 97 3.84 -11.67 24.38
N VAL A 98 3.17 -10.70 25.01
CA VAL A 98 1.77 -10.86 25.46
C VAL A 98 0.83 -11.01 24.26
N ARG A 99 1.04 -10.26 23.17
CA ARG A 99 0.26 -10.41 21.93
C ARG A 99 0.44 -11.79 21.33
N GLN A 100 1.67 -12.29 21.28
CA GLN A 100 1.96 -13.63 20.74
C GLN A 100 1.28 -14.73 21.55
N VAL A 101 1.29 -14.63 22.88
CA VAL A 101 0.58 -15.59 23.76
C VAL A 101 -0.92 -15.56 23.49
N ARG A 102 -1.52 -14.36 23.46
CA ARG A 102 -2.96 -14.20 23.16
C ARG A 102 -3.31 -14.75 21.78
N GLU A 103 -2.50 -14.46 20.77
CA GLU A 103 -2.73 -14.93 19.40
C GLU A 103 -2.63 -16.46 19.33
N LYS A 104 -1.63 -17.05 19.97
CA LYS A 104 -1.50 -18.50 20.06
C LYS A 104 -2.71 -19.13 20.74
N GLU A 105 -3.13 -18.61 21.89
CA GLU A 105 -4.32 -19.09 22.60
C GLU A 105 -5.58 -18.98 21.73
N PHE A 106 -5.76 -17.83 21.06
CA PHE A 106 -6.86 -17.64 20.11
C PHE A 106 -6.85 -18.70 19.00
N PHE A 107 -5.70 -18.96 18.37
CA PHE A 107 -5.56 -19.97 17.33
C PHE A 107 -5.79 -21.39 17.84
N ASP A 108 -5.26 -21.73 19.02
CA ASP A 108 -5.42 -23.05 19.64
C ASP A 108 -6.90 -23.32 19.99
N LEU A 109 -7.60 -22.31 20.54
CA LEU A 109 -9.03 -22.39 20.82
C LEU A 109 -9.86 -22.48 19.54
N GLN A 110 -9.56 -21.66 18.54
CA GLN A 110 -10.24 -21.70 17.25
C GLN A 110 -10.06 -23.07 16.59
N LYS A 111 -8.85 -23.61 16.60
CA LYS A 111 -8.55 -24.95 16.10
C LYS A 111 -9.34 -26.01 16.86
N THR A 112 -9.40 -25.92 18.19
CA THR A 112 -10.18 -26.86 19.02
C THR A 112 -11.66 -26.85 18.63
N LEU A 113 -12.25 -25.66 18.45
CA LEU A 113 -13.63 -25.52 17.98
C LEU A 113 -13.82 -26.20 16.61
N TYR A 114 -12.93 -25.90 15.65
CA TYR A 114 -12.96 -26.54 14.34
C TYR A 114 -12.82 -28.07 14.45
N ASP A 115 -11.85 -28.60 15.17
CA ASP A 115 -11.60 -30.04 15.28
C ASP A 115 -12.78 -30.78 15.94
N SER A 116 -13.55 -30.09 16.79
CA SER A 116 -14.76 -30.62 17.43
C SER A 116 -16.06 -30.45 16.62
N ARG A 117 -16.00 -29.84 15.44
CA ARG A 117 -17.19 -29.48 14.65
C ARG A 117 -17.90 -30.71 14.07
N ASP A 118 -19.15 -30.51 13.69
CA ASP A 118 -19.93 -31.48 12.95
C ASP A 118 -19.44 -31.58 11.50
N LEU A 119 -18.96 -32.77 11.10
CA LEU A 119 -18.37 -33.02 9.77
C LEU A 119 -19.34 -32.79 8.61
N ARG A 120 -20.66 -32.82 8.88
CA ARG A 120 -21.68 -32.51 7.87
C ARG A 120 -21.56 -31.09 7.33
N ILE A 121 -21.02 -30.17 8.12
CA ILE A 121 -20.72 -28.80 7.68
C ILE A 121 -19.69 -28.84 6.55
N ASP A 122 -18.64 -29.66 6.69
CA ASP A 122 -17.58 -29.80 5.69
C ASP A 122 -18.10 -30.48 4.42
N GLU A 123 -18.83 -31.58 4.57
CA GLU A 123 -19.44 -32.29 3.44
C GLU A 123 -20.40 -31.37 2.67
N PHE A 124 -21.26 -30.64 3.37
CA PHE A 124 -22.17 -29.67 2.76
C PHE A 124 -21.41 -28.54 2.08
N GLN A 125 -20.33 -28.04 2.68
CA GLN A 125 -19.48 -27.01 2.07
C GLN A 125 -18.83 -27.50 0.76
N ILE A 126 -18.32 -28.74 0.72
CA ILE A 126 -17.75 -29.34 -0.49
C ILE A 126 -18.80 -29.38 -1.60
N GLN A 127 -19.99 -29.91 -1.30
CA GLN A 127 -21.07 -30.00 -2.27
C GLN A 127 -21.57 -28.62 -2.73
N LEU A 128 -21.67 -27.66 -1.81
CA LEU A 128 -22.10 -26.30 -2.13
C LEU A 128 -21.09 -25.56 -3.03
N ASN A 129 -19.79 -25.78 -2.86
CA ASN A 129 -18.78 -25.26 -3.78
C ASN A 129 -18.96 -25.87 -5.19
N ALA A 130 -19.21 -27.18 -5.28
CA ALA A 130 -19.49 -27.83 -6.57
C ALA A 130 -20.75 -27.26 -7.25
N VAL A 131 -21.80 -26.94 -6.48
CA VAL A 131 -22.99 -26.24 -6.97
C VAL A 131 -22.64 -24.85 -7.48
N ARG A 132 -21.89 -24.07 -6.71
CA ARG A 132 -21.47 -22.71 -7.08
C ARG A 132 -20.70 -22.71 -8.40
N ASP A 133 -19.78 -23.65 -8.59
CA ASP A 133 -19.01 -23.77 -9.82
C ASP A 133 -19.88 -24.24 -10.99
N SER A 134 -20.79 -25.20 -10.73
CA SER A 134 -21.77 -25.65 -11.73
C SER A 134 -22.68 -24.51 -12.20
N LEU A 135 -23.13 -23.64 -11.29
CA LEU A 135 -23.92 -22.45 -11.62
C LEU A 135 -23.16 -21.54 -12.58
N ARG A 136 -21.88 -21.24 -12.29
CA ARG A 136 -21.04 -20.42 -13.17
C ARG A 136 -20.90 -21.01 -14.58
N ASN A 137 -20.81 -22.33 -14.67
CA ASN A 137 -20.67 -23.05 -15.94
C ASN A 137 -21.98 -23.20 -16.73
N GLN A 138 -23.14 -22.84 -16.16
CA GLN A 138 -24.44 -22.87 -16.85
C GLN A 138 -24.82 -21.53 -17.51
N LEU A 139 -23.87 -20.60 -17.66
CA LEU A 139 -24.09 -19.38 -18.41
C LEU A 139 -24.34 -19.70 -19.88
N ARG A 140 -25.48 -19.26 -20.40
CA ARG A 140 -25.91 -19.48 -21.79
C ARG A 140 -26.21 -18.15 -22.44
N PHE A 141 -25.75 -18.03 -23.68
CA PHE A 141 -26.10 -16.93 -24.57
C PHE A 141 -26.89 -17.51 -25.73
N GLN A 142 -28.04 -16.91 -26.02
CA GLN A 142 -28.86 -17.26 -27.16
C GLN A 142 -29.15 -16.00 -27.95
N THR A 143 -28.70 -15.99 -29.20
CA THR A 143 -29.03 -14.92 -30.15
C THR A 143 -30.40 -15.21 -30.74
N GLU A 144 -31.35 -14.31 -30.54
CA GLU A 144 -32.71 -14.41 -31.07
C GLU A 144 -32.98 -13.27 -32.05
N ILE A 145 -33.82 -13.54 -33.06
CA ILE A 145 -34.31 -12.51 -33.98
C ILE A 145 -35.42 -11.75 -33.27
N VAL A 146 -35.17 -10.50 -32.90
CA VAL A 146 -36.11 -9.66 -32.14
C VAL A 146 -36.94 -8.78 -33.08
N GLY A 147 -36.50 -8.62 -34.32
CA GLY A 147 -37.26 -7.88 -35.32
C GLY A 147 -36.61 -7.94 -36.69
N LYS A 148 -37.09 -7.07 -37.58
CA LYS A 148 -36.57 -6.93 -38.92
C LYS A 148 -36.42 -5.44 -39.22
N ASN A 149 -35.30 -5.06 -39.82
CA ASN A 149 -35.12 -3.70 -40.30
C ASN A 149 -36.08 -3.48 -41.48
N GLU A 150 -37.01 -2.53 -41.35
CA GLU A 150 -38.07 -2.28 -42.33
C GLU A 150 -37.54 -1.78 -43.68
N TRP A 151 -36.35 -1.16 -43.71
CA TRP A 151 -35.79 -0.58 -44.93
C TRP A 151 -34.90 -1.55 -45.72
N ILE A 152 -34.16 -2.43 -45.03
CA ILE A 152 -33.16 -3.32 -45.64
C ILE A 152 -33.63 -4.79 -45.59
N ASN A 153 -34.76 -5.06 -44.92
CA ASN A 153 -35.33 -6.40 -44.78
C ASN A 153 -34.35 -7.40 -44.12
N THR A 154 -33.41 -6.91 -43.31
CA THR A 154 -32.43 -7.73 -42.58
C THR A 154 -32.93 -8.05 -41.17
N PRO A 155 -32.70 -9.27 -40.66
CA PRO A 155 -33.06 -9.63 -39.30
C PRO A 155 -32.24 -8.81 -38.29
N ILE A 156 -32.90 -8.30 -37.26
CA ILE A 156 -32.27 -7.68 -36.10
C ILE A 156 -32.12 -8.78 -35.05
N PHE A 157 -30.88 -9.06 -34.70
CA PHE A 157 -30.53 -10.00 -33.65
C PHE A 157 -30.37 -9.28 -32.31
N ALA A 158 -30.86 -9.87 -31.24
CA ALA A 158 -30.46 -9.48 -29.89
C ALA A 158 -30.01 -10.72 -29.12
N ASP A 159 -29.05 -10.52 -28.24
CA ASP A 159 -28.56 -11.56 -27.37
C ASP A 159 -29.40 -11.60 -26.09
N ARG A 160 -29.99 -12.75 -25.82
CA ARG A 160 -30.56 -13.07 -24.51
C ARG A 160 -29.55 -13.91 -23.73
N SER A 161 -29.40 -13.61 -22.44
CA SER A 161 -28.57 -14.38 -21.53
C SER A 161 -29.35 -14.71 -20.26
N ASN A 162 -29.00 -15.82 -19.63
CA ASN A 162 -29.52 -16.18 -18.30
C ASN A 162 -28.64 -15.61 -17.17
N PHE A 163 -27.86 -14.56 -17.45
CA PHE A 163 -26.85 -14.04 -16.51
C PHE A 163 -27.43 -13.67 -15.15
N ASP A 164 -28.59 -13.01 -15.09
CA ASP A 164 -29.21 -12.58 -13.84
C ASP A 164 -29.59 -13.77 -12.94
N GLU A 165 -30.02 -14.88 -13.54
CA GLU A 165 -30.38 -16.11 -12.83
C GLU A 165 -29.13 -16.78 -12.24
N ILE A 166 -28.06 -16.84 -13.04
CA ILE A 166 -26.77 -17.40 -12.62
C ILE A 166 -26.14 -16.54 -11.52
N SER A 167 -26.14 -15.22 -11.69
CA SER A 167 -25.63 -14.26 -10.71
C SER A 167 -26.38 -14.37 -9.39
N THR A 168 -27.72 -14.48 -9.44
CA THR A 168 -28.55 -14.70 -8.25
C THR A 168 -28.21 -16.03 -7.57
N GLY A 169 -28.10 -17.12 -8.32
CA GLY A 169 -27.73 -18.44 -7.79
C GLY A 169 -26.36 -18.45 -7.12
N VAL A 170 -25.35 -17.86 -7.77
CA VAL A 170 -24.00 -17.73 -7.20
C VAL A 170 -24.02 -16.88 -5.94
N GLY A 171 -24.77 -15.77 -5.93
CA GLY A 171 -24.94 -14.92 -4.75
C GLY A 171 -25.58 -15.64 -3.56
N LEU A 172 -26.56 -16.53 -3.80
CA LEU A 172 -27.13 -17.37 -2.75
C LEU A 172 -26.14 -18.40 -2.22
N ALA A 173 -25.38 -19.05 -3.11
CA ALA A 173 -24.34 -20.00 -2.72
C ALA A 173 -23.21 -19.32 -1.92
N ASP A 174 -22.77 -18.13 -2.32
CA ASP A 174 -21.77 -17.34 -1.59
C ASP A 174 -22.23 -16.96 -0.18
N LYS A 175 -23.50 -16.54 -0.03
CA LYS A 175 -24.10 -16.25 1.29
C LYS A 175 -24.17 -17.50 2.17
N ALA A 176 -24.56 -18.64 1.60
CA ALA A 176 -24.60 -19.90 2.32
C ALA A 176 -23.19 -20.35 2.75
N LEU A 177 -22.18 -20.26 1.86
CA LEU A 177 -20.77 -20.55 2.19
C LEU A 177 -20.24 -19.66 3.32
N ALA A 178 -20.53 -18.34 3.27
CA ALA A 178 -20.13 -17.42 4.34
C ALA A 178 -20.79 -17.74 5.68
N THR A 179 -21.99 -18.33 5.66
CA THR A 179 -22.68 -18.78 6.88
C THR A 179 -22.06 -20.09 7.39
N LEU A 180 -21.76 -21.05 6.51
CA LEU A 180 -21.08 -22.31 6.86
C LEU A 180 -19.72 -22.07 7.51
N GLN A 181 -18.95 -21.07 7.06
CA GLN A 181 -17.65 -20.73 7.66
C GLN A 181 -17.74 -20.26 9.12
N LYS A 182 -18.90 -19.76 9.56
CA LYS A 182 -19.12 -19.28 10.93
C LYS A 182 -19.67 -20.38 11.84
N MET A 183 -20.41 -21.34 11.29
CA MET A 183 -21.09 -22.39 12.06
C MET A 183 -20.16 -23.20 12.97
N PRO A 184 -18.93 -23.60 12.56
CA PRO A 184 -18.00 -24.32 13.43
C PRO A 184 -17.54 -23.55 14.68
N LEU A 185 -17.71 -22.23 14.68
CA LEU A 185 -17.31 -21.36 15.80
C LEU A 185 -18.47 -21.06 16.76
N GLU A 186 -19.70 -21.41 16.38
CA GLU A 186 -20.89 -21.21 17.19
C GLU A 186 -21.20 -22.49 17.98
N PRO A 187 -21.71 -22.36 19.23
CA PRO A 187 -22.08 -23.51 20.05
C PRO A 187 -23.43 -24.08 19.57
N LEU A 188 -23.45 -24.68 18.38
CA LEU A 188 -24.66 -25.22 17.76
C LEU A 188 -24.87 -26.68 18.12
N THR A 189 -26.12 -27.01 18.42
CA THR A 189 -26.57 -28.39 18.56
C THR A 189 -26.71 -29.06 17.18
N ARG A 190 -26.67 -30.40 17.17
CA ARG A 190 -26.87 -31.20 15.94
C ARG A 190 -28.17 -30.84 15.20
N ALA A 191 -29.24 -30.53 15.95
CA ALA A 191 -30.54 -30.15 15.41
C ALA A 191 -30.52 -28.77 14.74
N GLU A 192 -29.90 -27.78 15.39
CA GLU A 192 -29.74 -26.44 14.81
C GLU A 192 -28.87 -26.45 13.55
N ILE A 193 -27.83 -27.30 13.52
CA ILE A 193 -27.01 -27.52 12.32
C ILE A 193 -27.89 -28.08 11.19
N SER A 194 -28.67 -29.12 11.46
CA SER A 194 -29.58 -29.71 10.47
C SER A 194 -30.60 -28.70 9.95
N GLU A 195 -31.20 -27.88 10.83
CA GLU A 195 -32.15 -26.84 10.46
C GLU A 195 -31.51 -25.79 9.53
N ARG A 196 -30.34 -25.27 9.90
CA ARG A 196 -29.63 -24.26 9.12
C ARG A 196 -29.22 -24.78 7.74
N LEU A 197 -28.65 -25.98 7.68
CA LEU A 197 -28.26 -26.62 6.42
C LEU A 197 -29.47 -26.91 5.52
N THR A 198 -30.59 -27.37 6.10
CA THR A 198 -31.86 -27.55 5.38
C THR A 198 -32.41 -26.22 4.86
N GLY A 199 -32.33 -25.16 5.67
CA GLY A 199 -32.70 -23.80 5.28
C GLY A 199 -31.88 -23.29 4.09
N MET A 200 -30.56 -23.49 4.10
CA MET A 200 -29.68 -23.16 2.97
C MET A 200 -30.04 -23.95 1.72
N SER A 201 -30.26 -25.27 1.86
CA SER A 201 -30.67 -26.14 0.76
C SER A 201 -31.98 -25.65 0.13
N SER A 202 -33.00 -25.37 0.96
CA SER A 202 -34.30 -24.89 0.49
C SER A 202 -34.24 -23.55 -0.24
N THR A 203 -33.29 -22.68 0.14
CA THR A 203 -33.07 -21.38 -0.50
C THR A 203 -32.47 -21.51 -1.90
N ILE A 204 -31.54 -22.46 -2.08
CA ILE A 204 -30.81 -22.64 -3.34
C ILE A 204 -31.57 -23.56 -4.31
N ALA A 205 -32.37 -24.50 -3.78
CA ALA A 205 -33.10 -25.49 -4.56
C ALA A 205 -33.89 -24.95 -5.76
N PRO A 206 -34.62 -23.81 -5.70
CA PRO A 206 -35.40 -23.32 -6.84
C PRO A 206 -34.54 -23.03 -8.08
N ILE A 207 -33.38 -22.40 -7.88
CA ILE A 207 -32.48 -22.05 -8.99
C ILE A 207 -31.79 -23.30 -9.52
N CYS A 208 -31.31 -24.17 -8.63
CA CYS A 208 -30.69 -25.42 -9.04
C CYS A 208 -31.64 -26.34 -9.81
N ARG A 209 -32.92 -26.46 -9.38
CA ARG A 209 -33.96 -27.19 -10.12
C ARG A 209 -34.19 -26.61 -11.50
N LYS A 210 -34.35 -25.28 -11.60
CA LYS A 210 -34.56 -24.60 -12.89
C LYS A 210 -33.41 -24.84 -13.87
N LEU A 211 -32.19 -24.91 -13.37
CA LEU A 211 -30.97 -25.10 -14.17
C LEU A 211 -30.55 -26.57 -14.31
N GLY A 212 -31.28 -27.52 -13.72
CA GLY A 212 -30.94 -28.95 -13.75
C GLY A 212 -29.63 -29.31 -13.03
N ILE A 213 -29.23 -28.51 -12.04
CA ILE A 213 -28.02 -28.73 -11.23
C ILE A 213 -28.42 -29.51 -9.98
N ALA A 214 -27.65 -30.53 -9.60
CA ALA A 214 -27.85 -31.23 -8.33
C ALA A 214 -27.41 -30.32 -7.15
N TRP A 215 -28.10 -30.34 -6.02
CA TRP A 215 -27.79 -29.50 -4.86
C TRP A 215 -27.75 -30.31 -3.56
N PRO A 216 -27.02 -29.87 -2.52
CA PRO A 216 -26.92 -30.62 -1.27
C PRO A 216 -28.22 -30.56 -0.46
N VAL A 217 -28.63 -31.70 0.09
CA VAL A 217 -29.79 -31.90 0.97
C VAL A 217 -29.36 -32.82 2.12
N ILE A 218 -29.95 -32.64 3.29
CA ILE A 218 -29.77 -33.58 4.41
C ILE A 218 -30.88 -34.62 4.34
N ASN A 219 -30.52 -35.91 4.37
CA ASN A 219 -31.48 -37.01 4.44
C ASN A 219 -32.00 -37.24 5.88
N ASP A 220 -32.95 -38.16 6.04
CA ASP A 220 -33.54 -38.48 7.35
C ASP A 220 -32.53 -39.10 8.33
N ASP A 221 -31.48 -39.74 7.82
CA ASP A 221 -30.35 -40.27 8.60
C ASP A 221 -29.37 -39.17 9.05
N GLY A 222 -29.57 -37.94 8.53
CA GLY A 222 -28.78 -36.77 8.84
C GLY A 222 -27.50 -36.63 8.00
N GLU A 223 -27.29 -37.43 6.97
CA GLU A 223 -26.16 -37.37 6.03
C GLU A 223 -26.40 -36.34 4.92
N VAL A 224 -25.31 -35.76 4.40
CA VAL A 224 -25.36 -34.82 3.27
C VAL A 224 -25.34 -35.59 1.96
N GLN A 225 -26.42 -35.48 1.19
CA GLN A 225 -26.57 -36.10 -0.12
C GLN A 225 -26.86 -35.04 -1.19
N LEU A 226 -26.59 -35.38 -2.46
CA LEU A 226 -27.01 -34.55 -3.58
C LEU A 226 -28.44 -34.94 -3.97
N ALA A 227 -29.35 -33.95 -3.99
CA ALA A 227 -30.64 -34.13 -4.63
C ALA A 227 -30.43 -34.40 -6.13
N ALA A 228 -31.00 -35.50 -6.62
CA ALA A 228 -30.97 -35.84 -8.04
C ALA A 228 -31.49 -34.66 -8.86
N SER A 229 -30.72 -34.22 -9.86
CA SER A 229 -31.21 -33.29 -10.85
C SER A 229 -32.21 -34.03 -11.73
N PHE A 230 -33.50 -33.75 -11.55
CA PHE A 230 -34.53 -34.19 -12.49
C PHE A 230 -34.41 -33.36 -13.78
N ALA A 231 -33.37 -33.62 -14.57
CA ALA A 231 -33.11 -32.97 -15.86
C ALA A 231 -33.31 -33.91 -17.05
N HIS A 232 -34.20 -34.91 -16.93
CA HIS A 232 -34.46 -35.88 -18.01
C HIS A 232 -35.93 -36.26 -18.22
N GLU A 233 -36.87 -35.30 -18.10
CA GLU A 233 -38.24 -35.55 -18.58
C GLU A 233 -38.88 -34.43 -19.41
N GLN A 234 -38.21 -33.30 -19.63
CA GLN A 234 -38.67 -32.30 -20.59
C GLN A 234 -37.50 -31.85 -21.47
N ALA A 235 -37.21 -32.64 -22.50
CA ALA A 235 -36.62 -32.08 -23.69
C ALA A 235 -37.58 -30.97 -24.18
N PRO A 236 -37.13 -29.72 -24.38
CA PRO A 236 -37.98 -28.73 -25.03
C PRO A 236 -38.38 -29.31 -26.39
N GLU A 237 -39.68 -29.41 -26.66
CA GLU A 237 -40.16 -29.71 -28.01
C GLU A 237 -39.57 -28.64 -28.93
N LEU A 238 -38.58 -29.03 -29.74
CA LEU A 238 -38.10 -28.21 -30.85
C LEU A 238 -39.33 -27.86 -31.71
N PRO A 239 -39.65 -26.58 -31.94
CA PRO A 239 -40.71 -26.20 -32.87
C PRO A 239 -40.22 -26.51 -34.28
N GLY A 240 -40.46 -27.74 -34.73
CA GLY A 240 -39.85 -28.22 -35.96
C GLY A 240 -40.21 -29.66 -36.30
N LYS A 241 -41.48 -30.07 -36.15
CA LYS A 241 -41.99 -31.17 -36.96
C LYS A 241 -42.04 -30.67 -38.40
N ILE A 242 -40.95 -30.88 -39.15
CA ILE A 242 -40.95 -30.77 -40.60
C ILE A 242 -42.03 -31.73 -41.07
N ASP A 243 -43.12 -31.15 -41.57
CA ASP A 243 -44.29 -31.87 -42.03
C ASP A 243 -43.88 -32.65 -43.30
N LYS A 244 -43.53 -33.93 -43.16
CA LYS A 244 -43.07 -34.82 -44.24
C LYS A 244 -44.11 -34.98 -45.37
N LYS A 245 -45.31 -34.39 -45.23
CA LYS A 245 -46.31 -34.26 -46.30
C LYS A 245 -45.98 -33.17 -47.31
N ALA A 246 -45.27 -32.10 -46.93
CA ALA A 246 -44.92 -31.01 -47.85
C ALA A 246 -43.85 -31.44 -48.88
N ASP A 247 -42.82 -32.17 -48.44
CA ASP A 247 -41.76 -32.66 -49.34
C ASP A 247 -42.25 -33.71 -50.35
N ARG A 248 -43.24 -34.53 -49.97
CA ARG A 248 -43.85 -35.49 -50.91
C ARG A 248 -44.73 -34.81 -51.98
N GLN A 249 -45.26 -33.61 -51.72
CA GLN A 249 -46.01 -32.86 -52.72
C GLN A 249 -45.11 -32.07 -53.68
N MET A 250 -43.95 -31.58 -53.23
CA MET A 250 -42.97 -30.98 -54.15
C MET A 250 -42.35 -32.02 -55.09
N ALA A 251 -42.03 -33.23 -54.60
CA ALA A 251 -41.44 -34.29 -55.43
C ALA A 251 -42.38 -34.81 -56.54
N ARG A 252 -43.71 -34.62 -56.40
CA ARG A 252 -44.70 -35.00 -57.44
C ARG A 252 -45.00 -33.90 -58.46
N ARG A 253 -44.52 -32.67 -58.25
CA ARG A 253 -44.67 -31.58 -59.22
C ARG A 253 -43.45 -31.41 -60.14
N LEU A 254 -42.37 -32.15 -59.88
CA LEU A 254 -41.13 -32.13 -60.65
C LEU A 254 -40.86 -33.44 -61.42
N ALA A 255 -41.82 -34.37 -61.44
CA ALA A 255 -41.85 -35.57 -62.27
C ALA A 255 -43.08 -35.51 -63.18
#